data_AF-A0A947SB44-F1
#
_entry.id   AF-A0A947SB44-F1
#
_cell.length_a   1.000
_cell.length_b   1.000
_cell.length_c   1.000
_cell.angle_alpha   90.00
_cell.angle_beta   90.00
_cell.angle_gamma   90.00
#
_symmetry.space_group_name_H-M   'P 1'
#
loop_
_entity.id
_entity.type
_entity.pdbx_description
1 polymer ?
#
loop_
_entity_poly.entity_id
_entity_poly.type
_entity_poly.pdbx_seq_one_letter_code
_entity_poly.pdbx_strand_id
1 'polypeptide(L)' 'MKKKISSAISEGINNKIKQLKRIAHGYKDVESFRLKIHQPCGLLNHRRYLQ' A
#
# COMPACT_ATOMS: atom_id res chain seq x y z
N MET A 1 -0.66 37.74 -0.31
CA MET A 1 -1.55 36.73 0.31
C MET A 1 -0.84 35.38 0.36
N LYS A 2 -0.65 34.75 1.53
CA LYS A 2 -0.06 33.40 1.63
C LYS A 2 -1.14 32.36 1.28
N LYS A 3 -0.95 31.59 0.20
CA LYS A 3 -1.80 30.42 -0.08
C LYS A 3 -1.63 29.42 1.07
N LYS A 4 -2.72 29.04 1.74
CA LYS A 4 -2.73 27.91 2.67
C LYS A 4 -2.61 26.63 1.83
N ILE A 5 -1.38 26.19 1.59
CA ILE A 5 -1.13 24.88 0.99
C ILE A 5 -1.29 23.85 2.10
N SER A 6 -2.33 23.01 1.99
CA SER A 6 -2.49 21.87 2.88
C SER A 6 -1.59 20.74 2.40
N SER A 7 -0.70 20.26 3.26
CA SER A 7 0.14 19.08 3.02
C SER A 7 -0.56 17.76 3.34
N ALA A 8 -1.80 17.79 3.83
CA ALA A 8 -2.50 16.61 4.33
C ALA A 8 -2.59 15.47 3.30
N ILE A 9 -2.85 15.80 2.02
CA ILE A 9 -2.87 14.81 0.94
C ILE A 9 -1.47 14.20 0.72
N SER A 10 -0.45 15.04 0.63
CA SER A 10 0.94 14.60 0.44
C SER A 10 1.43 13.76 1.61
N GLU A 11 1.06 14.11 2.84
CA GLU A 11 1.39 13.35 4.06
C GLU A 11 0.69 11.99 4.08
N GLY A 12 -0.59 11.94 3.69
CA GLY A 12 -1.33 10.69 3.54
C GLY A 12 -0.67 9.73 2.54
N ILE A 13 -0.29 10.24 1.36
CA ILE A 13 0.41 9.48 0.33
C ILE A 13 1.76 8.97 0.86
N ASN A 14 2.55 9.85 1.48
CA ASN A 14 3.87 9.49 2.01
C ASN A 14 3.78 8.41 3.10
N ASN A 15 2.77 8.46 3.96
CA ASN A 15 2.56 7.42 4.97
C ASN A 15 2.18 6.07 4.35
N LYS A 16 1.37 6.05 3.28
CA LYS A 16 1.06 4.81 2.57
C LYS A 16 2.31 4.20 1.91
N ILE A 17 3.17 5.02 1.31
CA ILE A 17 4.45 4.58 0.74
C ILE A 17 5.36 3.99 1.82
N LYS A 18 5.51 4.63 2.98
CA LYS A 18 6.33 4.11 4.10
C LYS A 18 5.82 2.76 4.60
N GLN A 19 4.50 2.62 4.74
CA GLN A 19 3.88 1.36 5.16
C GLN A 19 4.19 0.24 4.15
N LEU A 20 4.03 0.50 2.85
CA LEU A 20 4.34 -0.46 1.79
C LEU A 20 5.82 -0.87 1.81
N LYS A 21 6.74 0.09 1.96
CA LYS A 21 8.19 -0.19 2.08
C LYS A 21 8.51 -1.08 3.29
N ARG A 22 7.89 -0.84 4.45
CA ARG A 22 8.09 -1.68 5.65
C ARG A 22 7.63 -3.13 5.42
N ILE A 23 6.49 -3.30 4.75
CA ILE A 23 5.95 -4.63 4.44
C ILE A 23 6.85 -5.33 3.42
N ALA A 24 7.35 -4.61 2.41
CA ALA A 24 8.18 -5.15 1.33
C ALA A 24 9.48 -5.78 1.82
N HIS A 25 10.10 -5.27 2.89
CA HIS A 25 11.34 -5.84 3.45
C HIS A 25 11.24 -7.31 3.86
N GLY A 26 10.03 -7.84 4.08
CA GLY A 26 9.81 -9.26 4.40
C GLY A 26 9.48 -10.15 3.19
N TYR A 27 9.36 -9.60 1.99
CA TYR A 27 8.99 -10.37 0.79
C TYR A 27 10.23 -10.71 -0.02
N LYS A 28 10.42 -12.00 -0.30
CA LYS A 28 11.47 -12.50 -1.19
C LYS A 28 11.12 -12.28 -2.67
N ASP A 29 9.85 -12.08 -2.98
CA ASP A 29 9.30 -12.00 -4.33
C ASP A 29 8.31 -10.83 -4.50
N VAL A 30 8.40 -10.14 -5.64
CA VAL A 30 7.61 -8.93 -5.95
C VAL A 30 6.17 -9.27 -6.30
N GLU A 31 5.91 -10.43 -6.91
CA GLU A 31 4.55 -10.86 -7.25
C GLU A 31 3.73 -11.15 -5.99
N SER A 32 4.36 -11.84 -5.03
CA SER A 32 3.78 -12.12 -3.71
C SER A 32 3.45 -10.84 -2.94
N PHE A 33 4.34 -9.84 -3.01
CA PHE A 33 4.10 -8.52 -2.44
C PHE A 33 2.94 -7.79 -3.13
N ARG A 34 2.90 -7.82 -4.47
CA ARG A 34 1.81 -7.23 -5.27
C ARG A 34 0.46 -7.84 -4.92
N LEU A 35 0.38 -9.16 -4.78
CA LEU A 35 -0.83 -9.86 -4.35
C LEU A 35 -1.28 -9.40 -2.95
N LYS A 36 -0.35 -9.22 -2.01
CA LYS A 36 -0.68 -8.71 -0.67
C LYS A 36 -1.24 -7.29 -0.66
N ILE A 37 -0.88 -6.45 -1.64
CA ILE A 37 -1.45 -5.10 -1.83
C ILE A 37 -2.84 -5.15 -2.46
N HIS A 38 -3.08 -6.08 -3.39
CA HIS A 38 -4.37 -6.21 -4.07
C HIS A 38 -5.48 -6.71 -3.14
N GLN A 39 -5.13 -7.47 -2.09
CA GLN A 39 -6.05 -7.93 -1.04
C GLN A 39 -6.84 -6.78 -0.37
N PRO A 40 -6.21 -5.80 0.32
CA PRO A 40 -6.93 -4.70 0.97
C PRO A 40 -7.60 -3.74 -0.03
N CYS A 41 -7.21 -3.76 -1.30
CA CYS A 41 -7.86 -2.99 -2.35
C CYS A 41 -9.12 -3.67 -2.92
N GLY A 42 -9.45 -4.89 -2.48
CA GLY A 42 -10.58 -5.65 -3.02
C GLY A 42 -10.35 -6.17 -4.44
N LEU A 43 -9.11 -6.14 -4.93
CA LEU A 43 -8.73 -6.55 -6.28
C LEU A 43 -8.44 -8.07 -6.36
N LEU A 44 -8.44 -8.77 -5.23
CA LEU A 44 -8.30 -10.23 -5.17
C LEU A 44 -9.54 -10.86 -4.55
N ASN A 45 -10.13 -11.81 -5.28
CA ASN A 45 -11.20 -12.66 -4.77
C ASN A 45 -10.66 -13.53 -3.61
N HIS A 46 -11.31 -13.43 -2.44
CA HIS A 46 -11.03 -14.19 -1.21
C HIS A 46 -10.87 -15.72 -1.43
N ARG A 47 -11.43 -16.29 -2.50
CA ARG A 47 -11.56 -17.75 -2.66
C ARG A 47 -10.27 -18.56 -2.92
N ARG A 48 -9.10 -17.94 -3.08
CA ARG A 48 -7.89 -18.67 -3.55
C ARG A 48 -6.76 -18.90 -2.54
N TYR A 49 -6.88 -18.45 -1.28
CA TYR A 49 -5.81 -18.61 -0.27
C TYR A 49 -6.16 -19.54 0.91
N LEU A 50 -7.20 -20.36 0.75
CA LEU A 50 -7.44 -21.55 1.58
C LEU A 50 -7.16 -22.79 0.71
N GLN A 51 -5.87 -23.14 0.59
CA GLN A 51 -5.38 -24.50 0.30
C GLN A 51 -3.92 -24.56 0.76
#